data_AF-A0A6B2G9X6-F1
#
_entry.id   AF-A0A6B2G9X6-F1
#
_cell.length_a   1.000
_cell.length_b   1.000
_cell.length_c   1.000
_cell.angle_alpha   90.00
_cell.angle_beta   90.00
_cell.angle_gamma   90.00
#
_symmetry.space_group_name_H-M   'P 1'
#
loop_
_entity.id
_entity.type
_entity.pdbx_description
1 polymer ?
#
loop_
_entity_poly.entity_id
_entity_poly.type
_entity_poly.pdbx_seq_one_letter_code
_entity_poly.pdbx_strand_id
1 'polypeptide(L)'
;MERNNSSRENTQVTTTFAHALRNLFTKNGKILKRGEKYKNEKLVKALEKIAMHGPQIFYENFSDILQEEIRHKSGCLKKLDISSYQVSHEKPHHMKFGALNFLLTPAPTSGPLLGFILNIFKGFDF
;
A
#
# COMPACT_ATOMS: atom_id res chain seq x y z
N MET A 1 6.20 -8.89 40.23
CA MET A 1 4.85 -8.28 40.12
C MET A 1 4.89 -7.39 38.89
N GLU A 2 4.75 -7.94 37.66
CA GLU A 2 5.14 -7.24 36.42
C GLU A 2 4.34 -7.66 35.16
N ARG A 3 3.13 -8.20 35.33
CA ARG A 3 2.30 -8.72 34.22
C ARG A 3 1.05 -7.89 33.92
N ASN A 4 1.14 -6.57 33.79
CA ASN A 4 -0.04 -5.75 33.48
C ASN A 4 0.15 -4.51 32.57
N ASN A 5 1.33 -4.31 31.97
CA ASN A 5 1.57 -3.16 31.08
C ASN A 5 1.31 -3.46 29.59
N SER A 6 1.66 -4.67 29.14
CA SER A 6 1.54 -5.09 27.73
C SER A 6 0.08 -5.18 27.22
N SER A 7 -0.88 -5.55 28.08
CA SER A 7 -2.30 -5.70 27.69
C SER A 7 -3.04 -4.36 27.57
N ARG A 8 -2.58 -3.31 28.29
CA ARG A 8 -3.16 -1.97 28.23
C ARG A 8 -2.71 -1.20 26.99
N GLU A 9 -1.44 -1.36 26.59
CA GLU A 9 -0.89 -0.71 25.39
C GLU A 9 -1.54 -1.24 24.09
N ASN A 10 -1.73 -2.55 23.95
CA ASN A 10 -2.36 -3.14 22.74
C ASN A 10 -3.84 -2.73 22.54
N THR A 11 -4.57 -2.48 23.64
CA THR A 11 -5.97 -2.05 23.57
C THR A 11 -6.09 -0.59 23.10
N GLN A 12 -5.17 0.28 23.53
CA GLN A 12 -5.12 1.69 23.13
C GLN A 12 -4.72 1.88 21.66
N VAL A 13 -3.75 1.09 21.19
CA VAL A 13 -3.27 1.10 19.79
C VAL A 13 -4.39 0.73 18.81
N THR A 14 -5.12 -0.36 19.08
CA THR A 14 -6.23 -0.83 18.24
C THR A 14 -7.37 0.20 18.19
N THR A 15 -7.66 0.85 19.33
CA THR A 15 -8.68 1.91 19.43
C THR A 15 -8.29 3.15 18.62
N THR A 16 -7.01 3.51 18.59
CA THR A 16 -6.49 4.71 17.91
C THR A 16 -6.55 4.60 16.38
N PHE A 17 -6.20 3.44 15.81
CA PHE A 17 -6.27 3.24 14.36
C PHE A 17 -7.72 3.24 13.85
N ALA A 18 -8.62 2.56 14.57
CA ALA A 18 -10.05 2.60 14.29
C ALA A 18 -10.60 4.03 14.36
N HIS A 19 -10.10 4.87 15.29
CA HIS A 19 -10.50 6.26 15.41
C HIS A 19 -10.04 7.12 14.22
N ALA A 20 -8.78 7.00 13.77
CA ALA A 20 -8.26 7.75 12.64
C ALA A 20 -9.02 7.46 11.34
N LEU A 21 -9.31 6.17 11.06
CA LEU A 21 -10.11 5.76 9.91
C LEU A 21 -11.56 6.24 10.04
N ARG A 22 -12.14 6.16 11.25
CA ARG A 22 -13.50 6.66 11.49
C ARG A 22 -13.61 8.15 11.17
N ASN A 23 -12.64 8.97 11.59
CA ASN A 23 -12.65 10.40 11.27
C ASN A 23 -12.51 10.68 9.77
N LEU A 24 -11.80 9.80 9.06
CA LEU A 24 -11.54 9.95 7.63
C LEU A 24 -12.72 9.50 6.75
N PHE A 25 -13.45 8.46 7.17
CA PHE A 25 -14.48 7.80 6.38
C PHE A 25 -15.90 7.98 6.92
N THR A 26 -16.10 8.78 7.97
CA THR A 26 -17.44 9.07 8.49
C THR A 26 -17.79 10.56 8.44
N LYS A 27 -19.08 10.83 8.24
CA LYS A 27 -19.71 12.13 8.38
C LYS A 27 -20.80 11.99 9.45
N ASN A 28 -20.72 12.80 10.50
CA ASN A 28 -21.64 12.74 11.65
C ASN A 28 -21.73 11.32 12.26
N GLY A 29 -20.59 10.62 12.35
CA GLY A 29 -20.51 9.28 12.93
C GLY A 29 -21.06 8.15 12.06
N LYS A 30 -21.54 8.43 10.84
CA LYS A 30 -21.98 7.42 9.86
C LYS A 30 -20.98 7.33 8.71
N ILE A 31 -20.74 6.12 8.22
CA ILE A 31 -19.86 5.88 7.07
C ILE A 31 -20.42 6.65 5.86
N LEU A 32 -19.52 7.28 5.10
CA LEU A 32 -19.86 8.00 3.88
C LEU A 32 -20.62 7.10 2.90
N LYS A 33 -21.69 7.63 2.31
CA LYS A 33 -22.49 6.96 1.29
C LYS A 33 -22.00 7.31 -0.11
N ARG A 34 -22.40 6.50 -1.09
CA ARG A 34 -22.18 6.79 -2.51
C ARG A 34 -22.68 8.19 -2.86
N GLY A 35 -21.84 8.97 -3.55
CA GLY A 35 -22.14 10.35 -3.94
C GLY A 35 -21.77 11.41 -2.89
N GLU A 36 -21.44 11.02 -1.66
CA GLU A 36 -20.94 11.96 -0.66
C GLU A 36 -19.47 12.33 -0.91
N LYS A 37 -19.11 13.58 -0.58
CA LYS A 37 -17.75 14.08 -0.77
C LYS A 37 -16.82 13.52 0.32
N TYR A 38 -15.73 12.90 -0.11
CA TYR A 38 -14.60 12.49 0.71
C TYR A 38 -13.51 13.58 0.68
N LYS A 39 -12.87 13.85 1.83
CA LYS A 39 -11.74 14.79 1.93
C LYS A 39 -10.66 14.22 2.84
N ASN A 40 -9.41 14.22 2.37
CA ASN A 40 -8.23 13.84 3.14
C ASN A 40 -7.14 14.91 3.04
N GLU A 41 -7.19 15.89 3.93
CA GLU A 41 -6.25 17.03 3.90
C GLU A 41 -4.80 16.61 4.15
N LYS A 42 -4.58 15.57 4.97
CA LYS A 42 -3.22 15.05 5.22
C LYS A 42 -2.63 14.45 3.95
N LEU A 43 -3.42 13.67 3.21
CA LEU A 43 -2.99 13.10 1.93
C LEU A 43 -2.75 14.19 0.88
N VAL A 44 -3.61 15.20 0.80
CA VAL A 44 -3.42 16.35 -0.11
C VAL A 44 -2.07 17.03 0.15
N LYS A 45 -1.78 17.39 1.41
CA LYS A 45 -0.49 18.02 1.78
C LYS A 45 0.72 17.13 1.47
N ALA A 46 0.59 15.81 1.64
CA ALA A 46 1.66 14.87 1.31
C ALA A 46 1.92 14.84 -0.20
N LEU A 47 0.85 14.79 -1.01
CA LEU A 47 0.95 14.81 -2.47
C LEU A 47 1.47 16.15 -3.00
N GLU A 48 1.07 17.28 -2.41
CA GLU A 48 1.61 18.60 -2.75
C GLU A 48 3.12 18.67 -2.52
N LYS A 49 3.60 18.15 -1.38
CA LYS A 49 5.04 18.07 -1.09
C LYS A 49 5.79 17.19 -2.10
N ILE A 50 5.23 16.05 -2.47
CA ILE A 50 5.81 15.17 -3.52
C ILE A 50 5.83 15.88 -4.87
N ALA A 51 4.77 16.62 -5.21
CA ALA A 51 4.70 17.37 -6.46
C ALA A 51 5.75 18.50 -6.51
N MET A 52 5.99 19.19 -5.40
CA MET A 52 6.95 20.30 -5.32
C MET A 52 8.42 19.85 -5.22
N HIS A 53 8.68 18.73 -4.56
CA HIS A 53 10.05 18.32 -4.20
C HIS A 53 10.49 17.00 -4.83
N GLY A 54 9.64 16.35 -5.62
CA GLY A 54 9.88 15.05 -6.23
C GLY A 54 9.57 13.87 -5.29
N PRO A 55 9.62 12.64 -5.81
CA PRO A 55 9.25 11.44 -5.05
C PRO A 55 10.20 11.12 -3.90
N GLN A 56 11.44 11.62 -3.96
CA GLN A 56 12.48 11.32 -2.97
C GLN A 56 12.12 11.80 -1.55
N ILE A 57 11.31 12.86 -1.44
CA ILE A 57 10.81 13.37 -0.14
C ILE A 57 10.04 12.30 0.65
N PHE A 58 9.41 11.34 -0.03
CA PHE A 58 8.73 10.23 0.61
C PHE A 58 9.72 9.28 1.29
N TYR A 59 10.83 8.97 0.62
CA TYR A 59 11.83 8.00 1.09
C TYR A 59 12.83 8.61 2.08
N GLU A 60 12.92 9.93 2.14
CA GLU A 60 13.80 10.65 3.06
C GLU A 60 13.01 11.32 4.19
N ASN A 61 12.28 12.38 3.88
CA ASN A 61 11.64 13.23 4.88
C ASN A 61 10.42 12.57 5.54
N PHE A 62 9.66 11.75 4.83
CA PHE A 62 8.49 11.08 5.41
C PHE A 62 8.85 9.81 6.17
N SER A 63 10.06 9.27 5.96
CA SER A 63 10.49 8.01 6.59
C SER A 63 10.53 8.07 8.12
N ASP A 64 10.92 9.21 8.70
CA ASP A 64 10.88 9.40 10.16
C ASP A 64 9.45 9.37 10.69
N ILE A 65 8.55 10.11 10.04
CA ILE A 65 7.12 10.17 10.40
C ILE A 65 6.50 8.76 10.31
N LEU A 66 6.76 8.03 9.22
CA LEU A 66 6.23 6.70 9.00
C LEU A 66 6.76 5.69 10.02
N GLN A 67 8.06 5.70 10.31
CA GLN A 67 8.65 4.83 11.34
C GLN A 67 7.99 5.08 12.70
N GLU A 68 7.83 6.34 13.10
CA GLU A 68 7.20 6.68 14.37
C GLU A 68 5.75 6.20 14.43
N GLU A 69 4.93 6.53 13.42
CA GLU A 69 3.53 6.11 13.39
C GLU A 69 3.36 4.58 13.41
N ILE A 70 4.23 3.84 12.74
CA ILE A 70 4.17 2.38 12.67
C ILE A 70 4.69 1.75 13.96
N ARG A 71 5.78 2.28 14.54
CA ARG A 71 6.30 1.83 15.83
C ARG A 71 5.29 2.06 16.96
N HIS A 72 4.61 3.20 16.96
CA HIS A 72 3.49 3.47 17.88
C HIS A 72 2.35 2.47 17.76
N LYS A 73 2.25 1.76 16.64
CA LYS A 73 1.25 0.72 16.38
C LYS A 73 1.81 -0.70 16.49
N SER A 74 2.92 -0.87 17.22
CA SER A 74 3.61 -2.16 17.40
C SER A 74 4.14 -2.77 16.10
N GLY A 75 4.33 -1.97 15.04
CA GLY A 75 4.96 -2.40 13.80
C GLY A 75 6.48 -2.26 13.83
N CYS A 76 7.16 -2.95 12.90
CA CYS A 76 8.62 -3.06 12.86
C CYS A 76 9.30 -2.29 11.72
N LEU A 77 8.56 -1.47 10.96
CA LEU A 77 9.12 -0.71 9.84
C LEU A 77 10.14 0.32 10.34
N LYS A 78 11.36 0.27 9.82
CA LYS A 78 12.44 1.20 10.13
C LYS A 78 12.58 2.23 9.02
N LYS A 79 13.11 3.41 9.35
CA LYS A 79 13.51 4.44 8.40
C LYS A 79 14.39 3.85 7.30
N LEU A 80 15.35 3.00 7.69
CA LEU A 80 16.26 2.33 6.76
C LEU A 80 15.52 1.49 5.73
N ASP A 81 14.44 0.79 6.11
CA ASP A 81 13.65 -0.03 5.20
C ASP A 81 12.98 0.83 4.11
N ILE A 82 12.59 2.06 4.46
CA ILE A 82 11.96 3.01 3.55
C ILE A 82 13.04 3.70 2.70
N SER A 83 14.10 4.22 3.31
CA SER A 83 15.13 5.01 2.62
C SER A 83 16.03 4.18 1.70
N SER A 84 16.15 2.87 1.96
CA SER A 84 16.90 1.94 1.10
C SER A 84 16.03 1.28 0.03
N TYR A 85 14.72 1.55 0.02
CA TYR A 85 13.82 1.01 -1.00
C TYR A 85 14.21 1.53 -2.39
N GLN A 86 14.35 0.61 -3.34
CA GLN A 86 14.58 0.92 -4.73
C GLN A 86 13.59 0.17 -5.62
N VAL A 87 13.13 0.84 -6.67
CA VAL A 87 12.25 0.24 -7.66
C VAL A 87 13.09 -0.70 -8.54
N SER A 88 12.68 -1.97 -8.60
CA SER A 88 13.23 -2.93 -9.57
C SER A 88 12.60 -2.69 -10.94
N HIS A 89 13.43 -2.50 -11.96
CA HIS A 89 12.99 -2.40 -13.35
C HIS A 89 13.22 -3.75 -14.04
N GLU A 90 12.15 -4.52 -14.19
CA GLU A 90 12.22 -5.85 -14.78
C GLU A 90 11.63 -5.88 -16.18
N LYS A 91 12.22 -6.72 -17.05
CA LYS A 91 11.67 -6.93 -18.39
C LYS A 91 10.34 -7.69 -18.26
N PRO A 92 9.29 -7.27 -18.98
CA PRO A 92 8.04 -8.02 -19.00
C PRO A 92 8.27 -9.40 -19.63
N HIS A 93 7.48 -10.37 -19.20
CA HIS A 93 7.38 -11.66 -19.87
C HIS A 93 6.49 -11.52 -21.11
N HIS A 94 7.03 -11.85 -22.27
CA HIS A 94 6.32 -11.76 -23.54
C HIS A 94 5.63 -13.08 -23.87
N MET A 95 4.36 -13.01 -24.25
CA MET A 95 3.59 -14.16 -24.72
C MET A 95 2.76 -13.80 -25.94
N LYS A 96 2.69 -14.69 -26.93
CA LYS A 96 1.71 -14.59 -28.01
C LYS A 96 0.45 -15.35 -27.67
N PHE A 97 -0.72 -14.84 -28.00
CA PHE A 97 -1.99 -15.58 -27.92
C PHE A 97 -2.86 -15.15 -29.12
N GLY A 98 -3.07 -16.05 -30.08
CA GLY A 98 -3.60 -15.69 -31.40
C GLY A 98 -2.73 -14.63 -32.07
N ALA A 99 -3.36 -13.55 -32.56
CA ALA A 99 -2.68 -12.40 -33.16
C ALA A 99 -2.13 -11.38 -32.13
N LEU A 100 -2.41 -11.57 -30.83
CA LEU A 100 -2.05 -10.61 -29.78
C LEU A 100 -0.69 -10.91 -29.15
N ASN A 101 0.03 -9.85 -28.80
CA ASN A 101 1.25 -9.91 -27.99
C ASN A 101 0.94 -9.38 -26.59
N PHE A 102 1.02 -10.25 -25.60
CA PHE A 102 0.85 -9.93 -24.18
C PHE A 102 2.20 -9.60 -23.54
N LEU A 103 2.23 -8.49 -22.78
CA LEU A 103 3.31 -8.13 -21.87
C LEU A 103 2.84 -8.42 -20.45
N LEU A 104 3.37 -9.47 -19.86
CA LEU A 104 3.01 -9.94 -18.53
C LEU A 104 4.08 -9.51 -17.53
N THR A 105 3.68 -9.17 -16.31
CA THR A 105 4.63 -8.84 -15.25
C THR A 105 5.35 -10.10 -14.77
N PRO A 106 6.66 -10.07 -14.49
CA PRO A 106 7.40 -11.23 -14.00
C PRO A 106 7.04 -11.59 -12.55
N ALA A 107 7.56 -12.71 -12.04
CA ALA A 107 7.54 -13.01 -10.60
C ALA A 107 8.19 -11.83 -9.84
N PRO A 108 7.70 -11.44 -8.64
CA PRO A 108 6.76 -12.13 -7.76
C PRO A 108 5.27 -11.89 -8.07
N THR A 109 4.95 -11.19 -9.16
CA THR A 109 3.55 -10.96 -9.55
C THR A 109 2.94 -12.19 -10.24
N SER A 110 1.63 -12.16 -10.52
CA SER A 110 0.89 -13.28 -11.11
C SER A 110 0.91 -13.35 -12.64
N GLY A 111 1.77 -12.59 -13.32
CA GLY A 111 1.87 -12.65 -14.78
C GLY A 111 2.25 -14.05 -15.32
N PRO A 112 3.19 -14.81 -14.72
CA PRO A 112 3.48 -16.17 -15.16
C PRO A 112 2.29 -17.12 -15.03
N LEU A 113 1.47 -16.96 -13.97
CA LEU A 113 0.26 -17.76 -13.77
C LEU A 113 -0.78 -17.47 -14.86
N LEU A 114 -1.00 -16.19 -15.17
CA LEU A 114 -1.88 -15.81 -16.28
C LEU A 114 -1.36 -16.38 -17.61
N GLY A 115 -0.06 -16.27 -17.87
CA GLY A 115 0.56 -16.85 -19.05
C GLY A 115 0.33 -18.37 -19.15
N PHE A 116 0.48 -19.09 -18.03
CA PHE A 116 0.22 -20.52 -17.97
C PHE A 116 -1.24 -20.86 -18.35
N ILE A 117 -2.22 -20.15 -17.79
CA ILE A 117 -3.65 -20.34 -18.10
C ILE A 117 -3.91 -20.10 -19.60
N LEU A 118 -3.38 -19.01 -20.16
CA LEU A 118 -3.53 -18.70 -21.57
C LEU A 118 -2.86 -19.74 -22.47
N ASN A 119 -1.71 -20.29 -22.06
CA ASN A 119 -1.07 -21.38 -22.78
C ASN A 119 -1.89 -22.68 -22.76
N ILE A 120 -2.59 -22.99 -21.67
CA ILE A 120 -3.54 -24.11 -21.64
C ILE A 120 -4.66 -23.86 -22.66
N PHE A 121 -5.25 -22.66 -22.65
CA PHE A 121 -6.33 -22.32 -23.58
C PHE A 121 -5.93 -22.37 -25.05
N LYS A 122 -4.66 -22.14 -25.41
CA LYS A 122 -4.21 -22.37 -26.80
C LYS A 122 -4.37 -23.81 -27.28
N GLY A 123 -4.35 -24.77 -26.36
CA GLY A 123 -4.57 -26.19 -26.67
C GLY A 123 -6.03 -26.53 -26.95
N PHE A 124 -6.94 -25.57 -26.77
CA PHE A 124 -8.36 -25.70 -27.07
C PHE A 124 -8.68 -24.67 -28.16
N ASP A 125 -9.17 -25.13 -29.31
CA ASP A 125 -9.51 -24.28 -30.47
C ASP A 125 -10.76 -23.42 -30.18
N PHE A 126 -10.61 -22.39 -29.34
CA PHE A 126 -11.60 -21.34 -29.14
C PHE A 126 -11.55 -20.28 -30.23
#